data_AF-A0A258N5N2-F1
#
_entry.id   AF-A0A258N5N2-F1
#
_cell.length_a   1.000
_cell.length_b   1.000
_cell.length_c   1.000
_cell.angle_alpha   90.00
_cell.angle_beta   90.00
_cell.angle_gamma   90.00
#
_symmetry.space_group_name_H-M   'P 1'
#
loop_
_entity.id
_entity.type
_entity.pdbx_description
1 polymer ?
#
loop_
_entity_poly.entity_id
_entity_poly.type
_entity_poly.pdbx_seq_one_letter_code
_entity_poly.pdbx_strand_id
1 'polypeptide(L)'
;MHVVSAVMVLTTIVFFVATVMVYNSTDHQRSMLAKKIHNSGWIVYQAQLEFLKATSRLRLTAVSPGPGEFDALKLRLELLRSRLPVLYESDEADLLPGLAGYKRELQVFEQRLDGMIDALAHPKLFEVSGTDVFHEWDIELEPLGRLLQRVLLSSVSYNDATAQI
;
A
#
# COMPACT_ATOMS: atom_id res chain seq x y z
N MET A 1 3.74 20.83 -61.75
CA MET A 1 2.79 21.28 -60.71
C MET A 1 2.15 20.13 -59.93
N HIS A 2 1.74 19.03 -60.57
CA HIS A 2 1.06 17.90 -59.88
C HIS A 2 1.90 17.13 -58.84
N VAL A 3 3.22 17.03 -59.04
CA VAL A 3 4.11 16.29 -58.11
C VAL A 3 4.20 16.98 -56.74
N VAL A 4 4.25 18.31 -56.70
CA VAL A 4 4.36 19.08 -55.45
C VAL A 4 3.07 18.95 -54.63
N SER A 5 1.91 18.98 -55.28
CA SER A 5 0.62 18.76 -54.63
C SER A 5 0.48 17.33 -54.09
N ALA A 6 0.94 16.32 -54.85
CA ALA A 6 0.91 14.92 -54.40
C ALA A 6 1.80 14.69 -53.17
N VAL A 7 2.99 15.31 -53.14
CA VAL A 7 3.89 15.26 -51.99
C VAL A 7 3.25 15.92 -50.78
N MET A 8 2.66 17.11 -50.91
CA MET A 8 1.99 17.76 -49.77
C MET A 8 0.84 16.93 -49.20
N VAL A 9 0.00 16.35 -50.04
CA VAL A 9 -1.11 15.49 -49.58
C VAL A 9 -0.57 14.27 -48.83
N LEU A 10 0.50 13.63 -49.34
CA LEU A 10 1.13 12.50 -48.68
C LEU A 10 1.71 12.88 -47.31
N THR A 11 2.41 14.01 -47.22
CA THR A 11 3.00 14.49 -45.96
C THR A 11 1.91 14.82 -44.93
N THR A 12 0.79 15.43 -45.35
CA THR A 12 -0.35 15.70 -44.47
C THR A 12 -0.98 14.41 -43.93
N ILE A 13 -1.13 13.39 -44.78
CA ILE A 13 -1.65 12.08 -44.35
C ILE A 13 -0.69 11.43 -43.34
N VAL A 14 0.62 11.47 -43.59
CA VAL A 14 1.62 10.92 -42.66
C VAL A 14 1.60 11.64 -41.32
N PHE A 15 1.54 12.97 -41.31
CA PHE A 15 1.42 13.75 -40.06
C PHE A 15 0.12 13.46 -39.31
N PHE A 16 -0.98 13.29 -40.03
CA PHE A 16 -2.26 12.96 -39.44
C PHE A 16 -2.22 11.58 -38.77
N VAL A 17 -1.70 10.56 -39.47
CA VAL A 17 -1.54 9.21 -38.92
C VAL A 17 -0.58 9.20 -37.73
N ALA A 18 0.55 9.92 -37.81
CA ALA A 18 1.49 10.04 -36.69
C ALA A 18 0.84 10.70 -35.47
N THR A 19 0.03 11.75 -35.66
CA THR A 19 -0.68 12.44 -34.58
C THR A 19 -1.73 11.54 -33.93
N VAL A 20 -2.50 10.80 -34.72
CA VAL A 20 -3.47 9.81 -34.21
C VAL A 20 -2.78 8.69 -33.43
N MET A 21 -1.62 8.23 -33.90
CA MET A 21 -0.85 7.18 -33.23
C MET A 21 -0.27 7.65 -31.89
N VAL A 22 0.27 8.88 -31.83
CA VAL A 22 0.73 9.51 -30.59
C VAL A 22 -0.43 9.68 -29.61
N TYR A 23 -1.59 10.16 -30.07
CA TYR A 23 -2.78 10.32 -29.26
C TYR A 23 -3.26 8.98 -28.66
N ASN A 24 -3.37 7.93 -29.47
CA ASN A 24 -3.72 6.59 -28.99
C ASN A 24 -2.69 6.00 -28.03
N SER A 25 -1.38 6.23 -28.26
CA SER A 25 -0.35 5.77 -27.33
C SER A 25 -0.46 6.47 -25.98
N THR A 26 -0.80 7.75 -26.00
CA THR A 26 -0.98 8.57 -24.78
C THR A 26 -2.22 8.13 -24.02
N ASP A 27 -3.33 7.85 -24.70
CA ASP A 27 -4.58 7.39 -24.09
C ASP A 27 -4.45 5.98 -23.50
N HIS A 28 -3.76 5.08 -24.21
CA HIS A 28 -3.49 3.73 -23.71
C HIS A 28 -2.59 3.75 -22.46
N GLN A 29 -1.54 4.59 -22.47
CA GLN A 29 -0.67 4.80 -21.31
C GLN A 29 -1.44 5.38 -20.13
N ARG A 30 -2.31 6.39 -20.35
CA ARG A 30 -3.18 6.97 -19.31
C ARG A 30 -4.13 5.94 -18.70
N SER A 31 -4.77 5.11 -19.52
CA SER A 31 -5.68 4.05 -19.03
C SER A 31 -4.97 2.96 -18.21
N MET A 32 -3.74 2.62 -18.60
CA MET A 32 -2.90 1.66 -17.86
C MET A 32 -2.41 2.25 -16.54
N LEU A 33 -2.00 3.52 -16.54
CA LEU A 33 -1.61 4.26 -15.33
C LEU A 33 -2.78 4.36 -14.35
N ALA A 34 -3.98 4.78 -14.82
CA ALA A 34 -5.16 4.90 -13.98
C ALA A 34 -5.56 3.57 -13.32
N LYS A 35 -5.51 2.45 -14.06
CA LYS A 35 -5.77 1.10 -13.50
C LYS A 35 -4.75 0.70 -12.44
N LYS A 36 -3.46 0.98 -12.67
CA LYS A 36 -2.41 0.68 -11.71
C LYS A 36 -2.51 1.54 -10.44
N ILE A 37 -2.88 2.81 -10.57
CA ILE A 37 -3.11 3.74 -9.43
C ILE A 37 -4.31 3.30 -8.59
N HIS A 38 -5.38 2.85 -9.23
CA HIS A 38 -6.55 2.32 -8.51
C HIS A 38 -6.19 1.05 -7.71
N ASN A 39 -5.42 0.15 -8.31
CA ASN A 39 -4.93 -1.06 -7.63
C ASN A 39 -3.98 -0.72 -6.46
N SER A 40 -3.06 0.23 -6.64
CA SER A 40 -2.11 0.62 -5.59
C SER A 40 -2.82 1.23 -4.39
N GLY A 41 -3.82 2.09 -4.62
CA GLY A 41 -4.64 2.67 -3.54
C GLY A 41 -5.49 1.63 -2.81
N TRP A 42 -6.02 0.65 -3.54
CA TRP A 42 -6.75 -0.48 -2.94
C TRP A 42 -5.87 -1.34 -2.04
N ILE A 43 -4.62 -1.62 -2.44
CA ILE A 43 -3.67 -2.41 -1.63
C ILE A 43 -3.33 -1.68 -0.32
N VAL A 44 -3.06 -0.36 -0.39
CA VAL A 44 -2.80 0.46 0.80
C VAL A 44 -4.01 0.48 1.74
N TYR A 45 -5.21 0.63 1.18
CA TYR A 45 -6.45 0.60 1.97
C TYR A 45 -6.65 -0.74 2.67
N GLN A 46 -6.38 -1.86 1.99
CA GLN A 46 -6.45 -3.20 2.59
C GLN A 46 -5.43 -3.36 3.73
N ALA A 47 -4.20 -2.88 3.55
CA ALA A 47 -3.18 -2.90 4.61
C ALA A 47 -3.60 -2.06 5.84
N GLN A 48 -4.21 -0.88 5.63
CA GLN A 48 -4.72 -0.05 6.71
C GLN A 48 -5.88 -0.71 7.46
N LEU A 49 -6.79 -1.38 6.76
CA LEU A 49 -7.88 -2.12 7.38
C LEU A 49 -7.36 -3.28 8.24
N GLU A 50 -6.38 -4.04 7.75
CA GLU A 50 -5.77 -5.11 8.55
C GLU A 50 -5.01 -4.56 9.75
N PHE A 51 -4.33 -3.41 9.63
CA PHE A 51 -3.72 -2.72 10.76
C PHE A 51 -4.75 -2.33 11.83
N LEU A 52 -5.90 -1.77 11.44
CA LEU A 52 -6.96 -1.40 12.38
C LEU A 52 -7.55 -2.64 13.09
N LYS A 53 -7.72 -3.75 12.37
CA LYS A 53 -8.20 -5.01 12.95
C LYS A 53 -7.16 -5.59 13.94
N ALA A 54 -5.88 -5.55 13.59
CA ALA A 54 -4.79 -6.03 14.45
C ALA A 54 -4.68 -5.20 15.73
N THR A 55 -4.65 -3.87 15.64
CA THR A 55 -4.61 -2.97 16.81
C THR A 55 -5.88 -3.05 17.67
N SER A 56 -7.06 -3.16 17.06
CA SER A 56 -8.29 -3.40 17.82
C SER A 56 -8.24 -4.73 18.58
N ARG A 57 -7.67 -5.78 17.97
CA ARG A 57 -7.52 -7.07 18.63
C ARG A 57 -6.51 -7.01 19.76
N LEU A 58 -5.38 -6.33 19.54
CA LEU A 58 -4.35 -6.10 20.55
C LEU A 58 -4.93 -5.43 21.81
N ARG A 59 -5.74 -4.38 21.62
CA ARG A 59 -6.43 -3.69 22.72
C ARG A 59 -7.43 -4.58 23.45
N LEU A 60 -8.16 -5.44 22.73
CA LEU A 60 -9.07 -6.41 23.36
C LEU A 60 -8.30 -7.43 24.19
N THR A 61 -7.20 -7.94 23.66
CA THR A 61 -6.30 -8.88 24.36
C THR A 61 -5.64 -8.23 25.58
N ALA A 62 -5.35 -6.93 25.52
CA ALA A 62 -4.87 -6.16 26.67
C ALA A 62 -5.90 -6.09 27.81
N VAL A 63 -7.19 -5.96 27.49
CA VAL A 63 -8.27 -5.85 28.50
C VAL A 63 -8.73 -7.21 29.01
N SER A 64 -8.75 -8.23 28.16
CA SER A 64 -9.19 -9.58 28.50
C SER A 64 -8.20 -10.61 27.93
N PRO A 65 -7.05 -10.82 28.62
CA PRO A 65 -6.06 -11.79 28.18
C PRO A 65 -6.60 -13.22 28.34
N GLY A 66 -6.58 -13.99 27.26
CA GLY A 66 -7.00 -15.39 27.25
C GLY A 66 -6.36 -16.16 26.10
N PRO A 67 -6.17 -17.48 26.23
CA PRO A 67 -5.45 -18.30 25.23
C PRO A 67 -6.02 -18.15 23.81
N GLY A 68 -7.35 -18.18 23.65
CA GLY A 68 -7.97 -17.96 22.34
C GLY A 68 -7.86 -16.51 21.81
N GLU A 69 -7.67 -15.53 22.69
CA GLU A 69 -7.47 -14.13 22.33
C GLU A 69 -6.04 -13.92 21.79
N PHE A 70 -5.06 -14.62 22.35
CA PHE A 70 -3.66 -14.60 21.89
C PHE A 70 -3.49 -15.27 20.53
N ASP A 71 -4.09 -16.43 20.30
CA ASP A 71 -4.06 -17.09 18.98
C ASP A 71 -4.70 -16.21 17.91
N ALA A 72 -5.82 -15.55 18.25
CA ALA A 72 -6.48 -14.62 17.35
C ALA A 72 -5.66 -13.34 17.09
N LEU A 73 -4.96 -12.83 18.10
CA LEU A 73 -4.04 -11.70 17.96
C LEU A 73 -2.85 -12.07 17.08
N LYS A 74 -2.23 -13.24 17.34
CA LYS A 74 -1.12 -13.78 16.55
C LYS A 74 -1.50 -13.87 15.07
N LEU A 75 -2.63 -14.50 14.76
CA LEU A 75 -3.14 -14.60 13.38
C LEU A 75 -3.31 -13.22 12.73
N ARG A 76 -3.81 -12.23 13.49
CA ARG A 76 -3.99 -10.86 12.95
C ARG A 76 -2.67 -10.15 12.68
N LEU A 77 -1.67 -10.34 13.54
CA LEU A 77 -0.33 -9.79 13.32
C LEU A 77 0.35 -10.49 12.13
N GLU A 78 0.20 -11.80 11.98
CA GLU A 78 0.70 -12.55 10.81
C GLU A 78 0.06 -12.07 9.50
N LEU A 79 -1.26 -11.82 9.52
CA LEU A 79 -1.96 -11.25 8.37
C LEU A 79 -1.46 -9.85 8.03
N LEU A 80 -1.29 -8.97 9.03
CA LEU A 80 -0.73 -7.62 8.81
C LEU A 80 0.69 -7.71 8.24
N ARG A 81 1.54 -8.57 8.82
CA ARG A 81 2.89 -8.84 8.37
C ARG A 81 2.94 -9.32 6.93
N SER A 82 2.03 -10.19 6.51
CA SER A 82 1.96 -10.64 5.10
C SER A 82 1.57 -9.55 4.10
N ARG A 83 0.91 -8.48 4.56
CA ARG A 83 0.40 -7.39 3.71
C ARG A 83 1.39 -6.25 3.54
N LEU A 84 2.33 -6.09 4.47
CA LEU A 84 3.36 -5.06 4.44
C LEU A 84 4.33 -5.17 3.25
N PRO A 85 4.84 -6.37 2.88
CA PRO A 85 5.75 -6.52 1.74
C PRO A 85 5.10 -6.13 0.42
N VAL A 86 3.80 -6.42 0.27
CA VAL A 86 3.01 -6.08 -0.92
C VAL A 86 3.04 -4.57 -1.20
N LEU A 87 3.18 -3.75 -0.16
CA LEU A 87 3.27 -2.31 -0.32
C LEU A 87 4.56 -1.89 -1.01
N TYR A 88 5.72 -2.47 -0.71
CA TYR A 88 6.99 -2.01 -1.30
C TYR A 88 7.62 -2.95 -2.34
N GLU A 89 7.12 -4.17 -2.49
CA GLU A 89 7.57 -5.14 -3.51
C GLU A 89 6.73 -5.11 -4.78
N SER A 90 5.55 -4.50 -4.76
CA SER A 90 4.73 -4.36 -5.97
C SER A 90 5.37 -3.38 -6.96
N ASP A 91 5.28 -3.66 -8.25
CA ASP A 91 5.64 -2.69 -9.32
C ASP A 91 4.82 -1.39 -9.21
N GLU A 92 3.73 -1.44 -8.45
CA GLU A 92 2.82 -0.35 -8.11
C GLU A 92 3.37 0.54 -6.98
N ALA A 93 4.33 0.06 -6.21
CA ALA A 93 5.06 0.82 -5.19
C ALA A 93 5.82 2.00 -5.79
N ASP A 94 6.38 1.80 -6.99
CA ASP A 94 7.10 2.84 -7.74
C ASP A 94 6.17 3.92 -8.30
N LEU A 95 4.86 3.63 -8.39
CA LEU A 95 3.85 4.56 -8.89
C LEU A 95 3.33 5.51 -7.82
N LEU A 96 3.49 5.16 -6.54
CA LEU A 96 3.07 6.01 -5.42
C LEU A 96 4.25 6.89 -4.97
N PRO A 97 4.26 8.19 -5.33
CA PRO A 97 5.35 9.09 -4.94
C PRO A 97 5.43 9.17 -3.42
N GLY A 98 6.54 8.68 -2.87
CA GLY A 98 6.81 8.64 -1.42
C GLY A 98 6.92 7.23 -0.84
N LEU A 99 6.32 6.21 -1.47
CA LEU A 99 6.32 4.85 -0.93
C LEU A 99 7.73 4.22 -0.90
N ALA A 100 8.52 4.46 -1.95
CA ALA A 100 9.94 4.09 -1.99
C ALA A 100 10.75 4.71 -0.84
N GLY A 101 10.36 5.91 -0.38
CA GLY A 101 10.97 6.58 0.79
C GLY A 101 10.63 5.90 2.11
N TYR A 102 9.46 5.27 2.21
CA TYR A 102 8.98 4.57 3.41
C TYR A 102 9.38 3.09 3.47
N LYS A 103 10.01 2.54 2.41
CA LYS A 103 10.41 1.12 2.35
C LYS A 103 11.19 0.67 3.59
N ARG A 104 12.21 1.44 4.01
CA ARG A 104 13.01 1.09 5.20
C ARG A 104 12.17 1.12 6.47
N GLU A 105 11.28 2.10 6.61
CA GLU A 105 10.40 2.20 7.78
C GLU A 105 9.44 1.00 7.84
N LEU A 106 8.86 0.60 6.72
CA LEU A 106 7.99 -0.58 6.61
C LEU A 106 8.75 -1.88 6.97
N GLN A 107 9.98 -2.05 6.49
CA GLN A 107 10.81 -3.21 6.85
C GLN A 107 11.17 -3.26 8.35
N VAL A 108 11.39 -2.10 8.97
CA VAL A 108 11.59 -2.03 10.44
C VAL A 108 10.32 -2.47 11.17
N PHE A 109 9.14 -2.06 10.71
CA PHE A 109 7.87 -2.51 11.30
C PHE A 109 7.62 -4.01 11.08
N GLU A 110 8.02 -4.58 9.94
CA GLU A 110 7.96 -6.03 9.73
C GLU A 110 8.80 -6.79 10.76
N GLN A 111 10.04 -6.35 11.00
CA GLN A 111 10.90 -6.96 12.02
C GLN A 111 10.29 -6.85 13.43
N ARG A 112 9.65 -5.72 13.75
CA ARG A 112 8.93 -5.56 15.03
C ARG A 112 7.74 -6.50 15.13
N LEU A 113 6.94 -6.64 14.06
CA LEU A 113 5.82 -7.57 14.02
C LEU A 113 6.28 -9.02 14.17
N ASP A 114 7.37 -9.40 13.49
CA ASP A 114 7.96 -10.73 13.64
C ASP A 114 8.37 -10.98 15.11
N GLY A 115 8.99 -9.98 15.77
CA GLY A 115 9.32 -10.06 17.20
C GLY A 115 8.08 -10.19 18.12
N MET A 116 6.99 -9.48 17.83
CA MET A 116 5.73 -9.59 18.59
C MET A 116 5.05 -10.96 18.37
N ILE A 117 5.07 -11.49 17.15
CA ILE A 117 4.54 -12.82 16.80
C ILE A 117 5.33 -13.92 17.52
N ASP A 118 6.67 -13.82 17.51
CA ASP A 118 7.55 -14.74 18.22
C ASP A 118 7.32 -14.67 19.73
N ALA A 119 7.14 -13.47 20.28
CA ALA A 119 6.82 -13.28 21.68
C ALA A 119 5.49 -13.98 22.05
N LEU A 120 4.44 -13.81 21.24
CA LEU A 120 3.14 -14.49 21.45
C LEU A 120 3.23 -16.02 21.38
N ALA A 121 4.25 -16.59 20.75
CA ALA A 121 4.50 -18.03 20.75
C ALA A 121 5.08 -18.54 22.08
N HIS A 122 5.54 -17.67 22.98
CA HIS A 122 6.15 -18.05 24.25
C HIS A 122 5.13 -18.10 25.40
N PRO A 123 5.05 -19.22 26.13
CA PRO A 123 4.04 -19.41 27.17
C PRO A 123 4.22 -18.52 28.42
N LYS A 124 5.38 -17.90 28.60
CA LYS A 124 5.64 -17.01 29.75
C LYS A 124 4.85 -15.69 29.66
N LEU A 125 4.41 -15.29 28.47
CA LEU A 125 3.54 -14.12 28.29
C LEU A 125 2.14 -14.32 28.87
N PHE A 126 1.73 -15.56 29.17
CA PHE A 126 0.48 -15.88 29.86
C PHE A 126 0.53 -15.58 31.37
N GLU A 127 1.74 -15.54 31.98
CA GLU A 127 1.91 -15.50 33.43
C GLU A 127 2.31 -14.11 33.97
N VAL A 128 2.93 -13.27 33.13
CA VAL A 128 3.52 -11.99 33.55
C VAL A 128 2.72 -10.83 32.95
N SER A 129 1.79 -10.27 33.73
CA SER A 129 1.15 -8.95 33.51
C SER A 129 0.97 -8.54 32.03
N GLY A 130 0.25 -9.37 31.26
CA GLY A 130 0.12 -9.19 29.80
C GLY A 130 -0.40 -7.80 29.39
N THR A 131 -1.16 -7.14 30.26
CA THR A 131 -1.68 -5.77 30.06
C THR A 131 -0.62 -4.74 29.70
N ASP A 132 0.54 -4.74 30.35
CA ASP A 132 1.56 -3.71 30.14
C ASP A 132 2.29 -3.92 28.80
N VAL A 133 2.56 -5.18 28.46
CA VAL A 133 3.22 -5.56 27.20
C VAL A 133 2.34 -5.23 25.99
N PHE A 134 1.04 -5.53 26.05
CA PHE A 134 0.13 -5.20 24.94
C PHE A 134 -0.11 -3.70 24.81
N HIS A 135 -0.05 -2.95 25.92
CA HIS A 135 -0.12 -1.50 25.86
C HIS A 135 1.13 -0.90 25.21
N GLU A 136 2.32 -1.40 25.55
CA GLU A 136 3.58 -1.00 24.92
C GLU A 136 3.57 -1.31 23.41
N TRP A 137 3.06 -2.48 23.01
CA TRP A 137 2.91 -2.83 21.59
C TRP A 137 1.93 -1.92 20.84
N ASP A 138 0.84 -1.45 21.48
CA ASP A 138 -0.09 -0.50 20.86
C ASP A 138 0.59 0.84 20.58
N ILE A 139 1.43 1.30 21.52
CA ILE A 139 2.25 2.51 21.36
C ILE A 139 3.30 2.32 20.25
N GLU A 140 3.95 1.16 20.18
CA GLU A 140 4.95 0.86 19.16
C GLU A 140 4.37 0.79 17.74
N LEU A 141 3.11 0.36 17.60
CA LEU A 141 2.41 0.22 16.32
C LEU A 141 1.72 1.52 15.86
N GLU A 142 1.46 2.47 16.76
CA GLU A 142 0.84 3.76 16.42
C GLU A 142 1.51 4.51 15.25
N PRO A 143 2.86 4.58 15.13
CA PRO A 143 3.50 5.26 14.02
C PRO A 143 3.31 4.53 12.68
N LEU A 144 3.14 3.20 12.69
CA LEU A 144 2.81 2.43 11.48
C LEU A 144 1.42 2.83 10.96
N GLY A 145 0.44 3.00 11.85
CA GLY A 145 -0.89 3.48 11.50
C GLY A 145 -0.85 4.85 10.81
N ARG A 146 -0.08 5.79 11.37
CA ARG A 146 0.13 7.12 10.77
C ARG A 146 0.84 7.06 9.42
N LEU A 147 1.78 6.14 9.24
CA LEU A 147 2.47 5.93 7.98
C LEU A 147 1.48 5.41 6.92
N LEU A 148 0.72 4.37 7.22
CA LEU A 148 -0.29 3.81 6.30
C LEU A 148 -1.35 4.86 5.93
N GLN A 149 -1.78 5.70 6.88
CA GLN A 149 -2.71 6.78 6.61
C GLN A 149 -2.11 7.87 5.69
N ARG A 150 -0.85 8.26 5.90
CA ARG A 150 -0.14 9.20 5.01
C ARG A 150 -0.02 8.65 3.60
N VAL A 151 0.32 7.36 3.49
CA VAL A 151 0.40 6.68 2.19
C VAL A 151 -0.98 6.64 1.52
N LEU A 152 -2.05 6.31 2.24
CA LEU A 152 -3.40 6.30 1.68
C LEU A 152 -3.79 7.69 1.15
N LEU A 153 -3.57 8.74 1.95
CA LEU A 153 -3.87 10.11 1.55
C LEU A 153 -3.09 10.54 0.30
N SER A 154 -1.80 10.15 0.21
CA SER A 154 -1.00 10.40 -0.99
C SER A 154 -1.51 9.66 -2.22
N SER A 155 -1.99 8.42 -2.04
CA SER A 155 -2.58 7.63 -3.13
C SER A 155 -3.91 8.22 -3.61
N VAL A 156 -4.75 8.71 -2.69
CA VAL A 156 -6.04 9.33 -3.02
C VAL A 156 -5.83 10.69 -3.68
N SER A 157 -4.94 11.54 -3.17
CA SER A 157 -4.67 12.85 -3.79
C SER A 157 -4.08 12.72 -5.18
N TYR A 158 -3.22 11.71 -5.39
CA TYR A 158 -2.69 11.40 -6.71
C TYR A 158 -3.79 10.93 -7.67
N ASN A 159 -4.70 10.07 -7.19
CA ASN A 159 -5.86 9.64 -7.96
C ASN A 159 -6.76 10.82 -8.38
N ASP A 160 -7.09 11.74 -7.47
CA ASP A 160 -7.89 12.93 -7.76
C ASP A 160 -7.20 13.88 -8.75
N ALA A 161 -5.89 14.06 -8.63
CA ALA A 161 -5.10 14.87 -9.55
C ALA A 161 -5.06 14.26 -10.97
N THR A 162 -4.98 12.92 -11.08
CA THR A 162 -5.04 12.23 -12.37
C THR A 162 -6.45 12.15 -12.96
N ALA A 163 -7.50 12.17 -12.13
CA ALA A 163 -8.90 12.16 -12.59
C ALA A 163 -9.37 13.51 -13.14
N GLN A 164 -8.64 14.60 -12.87
CA GLN A 164 -8.93 15.96 -13.37
C GLN A 164 -8.16 16.31 -14.67
N ILE A 165 -7.33 15.41 -15.21
CA ILE A 165 -6.52 15.58 -16.44
C ILE A 165 -7.01 14.65 -17.55
#